data_AF-A0A510ICU1-F1
#
_entry.id   AF-A0A510ICU1-F1
#
_cell.length_a   1.000
_cell.length_b   1.000
_cell.length_c   1.000
_cell.angle_alpha   90.00
_cell.angle_beta   90.00
_cell.angle_gamma   90.00
#
_symmetry.space_group_name_H-M   'P 1'
#
loop_
_entity.id
_entity.type
_entity.pdbx_description
1 polymer ?
#
loop_
_entity_poly.entity_id
_entity_poly.type
_entity_poly.pdbx_seq_one_letter_code
_entity_poly.pdbx_strand_id
1 'polypeptide(L)'
;MMKTIPLTILASAILLSGCNSSDNTKPTTPPTTGPSSSVVHGIKVEPVPSQFSAYSKAGYNRYVSVKAPNGKSIHILIMNRLSNYQIVKAVNVLNHYLTPVEGSKYGTVEQKHKIANAMANNGAILKLMNYHDEPKYNDDLDGQPLFEEEIQVEGGAWYVNQDYANHRDASYEEILHLVHDYGIGVLNAPDGGVTALPEFQKELNAIQKQSLHNAYNPSAETLEEWQQEVSVDQEYFAAVIDSYYGLWGAYDGAGMWGMYNVKHRQDFATDDPNAQYITKQIFSPVLTYDAYISDSFEGTFKMILDATTPYTYHSQYLTKLTLSGSKNSNIEINHHDNTITGNSGSNTVIVHGPKTEYTIEKLGNNRTQLVDRIDNRDGSNILSNIEKIQFTDQTITL
;
A
#
# COMPACT_ATOMS: atom_id res chain seq x y z
N MET A 1 -23.26 24.34 0.58
CA MET A 1 -23.02 23.91 1.98
C MET A 1 -22.73 22.43 1.91
N MET A 2 -21.45 22.05 1.97
CA MET A 2 -21.05 20.65 2.13
C MET A 2 -21.72 20.13 3.40
N LYS A 3 -22.57 19.13 3.25
CA LYS A 3 -22.85 18.24 4.38
C LYS A 3 -21.59 17.41 4.53
N THR A 4 -20.79 17.75 5.54
CA THR A 4 -19.82 16.85 6.13
C THR A 4 -20.58 15.57 6.47
N ILE A 5 -20.34 14.50 5.72
CA ILE A 5 -20.66 13.16 6.19
C ILE A 5 -19.42 12.79 7.00
N PRO A 6 -19.50 12.70 8.34
CA PRO A 6 -18.42 12.10 9.09
C PRO A 6 -18.37 10.64 8.61
N LEU A 7 -17.27 10.25 7.96
CA LEU A 7 -16.97 8.85 7.78
C LEU A 7 -16.59 8.35 9.18
N THR A 8 -17.57 7.79 9.89
CA THR A 8 -17.29 7.06 11.12
C THR A 8 -16.71 5.73 10.68
N ILE A 9 -15.39 5.68 10.49
CA ILE A 9 -14.69 4.39 10.43
C ILE A 9 -14.82 3.81 11.83
N LEU A 10 -15.62 2.75 11.94
CA LEU A 10 -15.90 2.10 13.22
C LEU A 10 -14.66 1.31 13.65
N ALA A 11 -13.95 1.89 14.62
CA ALA A 11 -13.01 1.19 15.49
C ALA A 11 -13.67 -0.07 16.08
N SER A 12 -13.15 -1.24 15.72
CA SER A 12 -13.45 -2.49 16.43
C SER A 12 -12.77 -2.46 17.80
N ALA A 13 -13.41 -1.83 18.78
CA ALA A 13 -12.94 -1.74 20.16
C ALA A 13 -13.08 -3.09 20.88
N ILE A 14 -11.98 -3.83 21.06
CA ILE A 14 -11.92 -4.93 22.02
C ILE A 14 -11.58 -4.33 23.40
N LEU A 15 -12.59 -4.29 24.27
CA LEU A 15 -12.47 -3.86 25.67
C LEU A 15 -11.65 -4.87 26.50
N LEU A 16 -10.54 -4.43 27.09
CA LEU A 16 -9.96 -5.03 28.29
C LEU A 16 -9.62 -3.95 29.32
N SER A 17 -10.24 -4.05 30.50
CA SER A 17 -10.09 -3.13 31.62
C SER A 17 -8.79 -3.36 32.41
N GLY A 18 -7.91 -2.34 32.41
CA GLY A 18 -7.37 -1.64 33.59
C GLY A 18 -6.45 -2.34 34.62
N CYS A 19 -5.23 -1.81 34.78
CA CYS A 19 -4.83 -1.06 35.99
C CYS A 19 -3.44 -0.36 35.86
N ASN A 20 -3.45 0.98 36.06
CA ASN A 20 -2.44 1.90 36.64
C ASN A 20 -0.92 1.74 36.42
N SER A 21 -0.28 2.82 35.94
CA SER A 21 0.55 3.70 36.79
C SER A 21 0.86 5.03 36.11
N SER A 22 0.80 6.09 36.91
CA SER A 22 1.12 7.48 36.58
C SER A 22 2.63 7.69 36.43
N ASP A 23 3.06 8.54 35.49
CA ASP A 23 4.16 9.47 35.80
C ASP A 23 4.22 10.69 34.87
N ASN A 24 4.49 11.83 35.51
CA ASN A 24 4.61 13.17 34.96
C ASN A 24 5.91 13.35 34.16
N THR A 25 5.87 13.99 32.98
CA THR A 25 6.92 14.93 32.57
C THR A 25 6.40 16.06 31.66
N LYS A 26 7.05 17.22 31.84
CA LYS A 26 6.77 18.60 31.40
C LYS A 26 6.68 18.79 29.87
N PRO A 27 5.95 19.82 29.37
CA PRO A 27 5.93 20.13 27.94
C PRO A 27 7.24 20.79 27.50
N THR A 28 7.94 20.15 26.59
CA THR A 28 9.02 20.73 25.79
C THR A 28 8.42 21.58 24.68
N THR A 29 8.87 22.83 24.58
CA THR A 29 8.53 23.79 23.53
C THR A 29 8.84 23.20 22.14
N PRO A 30 7.95 23.30 21.14
CA PRO A 30 8.23 22.79 19.80
C PRO A 30 9.36 23.60 19.13
N PRO A 31 10.24 22.96 18.35
CA PRO A 31 11.23 23.66 17.53
C PRO A 31 10.54 24.52 16.47
N THR A 32 10.88 25.80 16.42
CA THR A 32 10.30 26.84 15.55
C THR A 32 10.88 26.88 14.13
N THR A 33 11.40 25.76 13.61
CA THR A 33 11.83 25.63 12.21
C THR A 33 10.86 24.70 11.49
N GLY A 34 9.96 25.26 10.68
CA GLY A 34 9.13 24.47 9.77
C GLY A 34 10.02 23.56 8.89
N PRO A 35 9.57 22.36 8.51
CA PRO A 35 10.40 21.42 7.79
C PRO A 35 10.86 22.04 6.46
N SER A 36 12.16 22.05 6.22
CA SER A 36 12.72 22.46 4.93
C SER A 36 12.32 21.47 3.84
N SER A 37 12.19 21.94 2.60
CA SER A 37 11.98 21.03 1.47
C SER A 37 13.10 19.98 1.41
N SER A 38 12.70 18.73 1.16
CA SER A 38 13.61 17.59 1.04
C SER A 38 13.15 16.66 -0.07
N VAL A 39 14.05 15.79 -0.53
CA VAL A 39 13.72 14.72 -1.48
C VAL A 39 14.08 13.40 -0.81
N VAL A 40 13.10 12.51 -0.73
CA VAL A 40 13.21 11.19 -0.11
C VAL A 40 12.82 10.18 -1.18
N HIS A 41 13.77 9.36 -1.63
CA HIS A 41 13.53 8.35 -2.68
C HIS A 41 12.81 8.92 -3.92
N GLY A 42 13.23 10.10 -4.38
CA GLY A 42 12.64 10.79 -5.53
C GLY A 42 11.34 11.55 -5.25
N ILE A 43 10.78 11.43 -4.05
CA ILE A 43 9.57 12.14 -3.62
C ILE A 43 9.95 13.46 -2.97
N LYS A 44 9.45 14.56 -3.52
CA LYS A 44 9.64 15.90 -2.96
C LYS A 44 8.67 16.14 -1.81
N VAL A 45 9.20 16.30 -0.61
CA VAL A 45 8.46 16.69 0.59
C VAL A 45 8.68 18.17 0.84
N GLU A 46 7.60 18.93 1.02
CA GLU A 46 7.60 20.38 1.11
C GLU A 46 6.89 20.84 2.39
N PRO A 47 7.10 22.10 2.85
CA PRO A 47 6.22 22.71 3.83
C PRO A 47 4.77 22.76 3.33
N VAL A 48 3.81 22.73 4.24
CA VAL A 48 2.39 22.85 3.90
C VAL A 48 2.10 24.19 3.20
N PRO A 49 1.54 24.18 1.96
CA PRO A 49 1.17 25.40 1.26
C PRO A 49 0.13 26.24 2.02
N SER A 50 0.17 27.57 1.85
CA SER A 50 -0.70 28.51 2.58
C SER A 50 -2.21 28.27 2.39
N GLN A 51 -2.60 27.72 1.24
CA GLN A 51 -3.98 27.33 0.95
C GLN A 51 -4.52 26.23 1.90
N PHE A 52 -3.63 25.47 2.55
CA PHE A 52 -3.95 24.44 3.54
C PHE A 52 -3.67 24.90 4.98
N SER A 53 -3.77 26.20 5.26
CA SER A 53 -3.47 26.75 6.59
C SER A 53 -4.31 26.17 7.73
N ALA A 54 -5.52 25.65 7.47
CA ALA A 54 -6.33 24.94 8.45
C ALA A 54 -5.62 23.65 8.94
N TYR A 55 -5.05 22.89 8.01
CA TYR A 55 -4.23 21.70 8.31
C TYR A 55 -2.96 22.08 9.08
N SER A 56 -2.29 23.18 8.70
CA SER A 56 -1.14 23.64 9.48
C SER A 56 -1.49 23.94 10.94
N LYS A 57 -2.69 24.47 11.21
CA LYS A 57 -3.19 24.70 12.58
C LYS A 57 -3.54 23.40 13.31
N ALA A 58 -3.95 22.37 12.58
CA ALA A 58 -4.22 21.03 13.09
C ALA A 58 -2.96 20.16 13.29
N GLY A 59 -1.78 20.66 12.96
CA GLY A 59 -0.50 19.97 13.22
C GLY A 59 0.16 19.33 12.00
N TYR A 60 -0.43 19.45 10.81
CA TYR A 60 0.21 19.02 9.57
C TYR A 60 1.35 19.98 9.21
N ASN A 61 2.55 19.45 9.02
CA ASN A 61 3.74 20.26 8.78
C ASN A 61 4.45 19.93 7.47
N ARG A 62 4.13 18.80 6.83
CA ARG A 62 4.73 18.36 5.57
C ARG A 62 3.65 18.13 4.51
N TYR A 63 4.04 18.26 3.25
CA TYR A 63 3.17 18.15 2.09
C TYR A 63 3.88 17.45 0.93
N VAL A 64 3.15 16.59 0.24
CA VAL A 64 3.57 16.00 -1.04
C VAL A 64 2.51 16.32 -2.10
N SER A 65 2.97 16.70 -3.29
CA SER A 65 2.16 16.97 -4.47
C SER A 65 2.34 15.84 -5.49
N VAL A 66 1.36 14.95 -5.61
CA VAL A 66 1.36 13.93 -6.67
C VAL A 66 0.69 14.51 -7.91
N LYS A 67 1.44 14.67 -9.00
CA LYS A 67 0.96 15.33 -10.22
C LYS A 67 0.11 14.39 -11.08
N ALA A 68 -1.12 14.81 -11.34
CA ALA A 68 -1.98 14.16 -12.33
C ALA A 68 -1.61 14.61 -13.76
N PRO A 69 -1.97 13.83 -14.80
CA PRO A 69 -1.68 14.19 -16.20
C PRO A 69 -2.20 15.56 -16.66
N ASN A 70 -3.28 16.07 -16.05
CA ASN A 70 -3.81 17.41 -16.30
C ASN A 70 -3.01 18.55 -15.63
N GLY A 71 -1.88 18.24 -14.96
CA GLY A 71 -1.00 19.20 -14.28
C GLY A 71 -1.48 19.62 -12.88
N LYS A 72 -2.70 19.25 -12.48
CA LYS A 72 -3.20 19.46 -11.11
C LYS A 72 -2.62 18.41 -10.17
N SER A 73 -2.91 18.55 -8.87
CA SER A 73 -2.29 17.73 -7.84
C SER A 73 -3.33 16.92 -7.09
N ILE A 74 -2.98 15.68 -6.76
CA ILE A 74 -3.51 14.94 -5.63
C ILE A 74 -2.65 15.32 -4.43
N HIS A 75 -3.28 15.67 -3.32
CA HIS A 75 -2.61 16.28 -2.17
C HIS A 75 -2.39 15.24 -1.08
N ILE A 76 -1.20 15.23 -0.48
CA ILE A 76 -0.93 14.44 0.73
C ILE A 76 -0.42 15.40 1.81
N LEU A 77 -1.16 15.53 2.90
CA LEU A 77 -0.82 16.37 4.04
C LEU A 77 -0.42 15.49 5.21
N ILE A 78 0.71 15.83 5.84
CA ILE A 78 1.43 14.88 6.69
C ILE A 78 1.75 15.53 8.04
N MET A 79 1.34 14.88 9.13
CA MET A 79 1.69 15.25 10.50
C MET A 79 3.14 14.87 10.84
N ASN A 80 3.67 15.35 11.95
CA ASN A 80 5.10 15.36 12.22
C ASN A 80 5.74 14.02 12.62
N ARG A 81 4.97 12.98 12.99
CA ARG A 81 5.54 11.71 13.47
C ARG A 81 5.83 10.70 12.36
N LEU A 82 5.19 10.83 11.21
CA LEU A 82 5.35 9.90 10.09
C LEU A 82 6.81 9.86 9.61
N SER A 83 7.37 8.68 9.51
CA SER A 83 8.70 8.46 8.95
C SER A 83 8.73 8.75 7.45
N ASN A 84 9.93 9.00 6.94
CA ASN A 84 10.18 9.14 5.50
C ASN A 84 9.73 7.90 4.71
N TYR A 85 9.93 6.70 5.24
CA TYR A 85 9.49 5.46 4.59
C TYR A 85 7.96 5.34 4.54
N GLN A 86 7.22 5.76 5.59
CA GLN A 86 5.75 5.75 5.56
C GLN A 86 5.19 6.71 4.51
N ILE A 87 5.78 7.90 4.38
CA ILE A 87 5.40 8.87 3.34
C ILE A 87 5.64 8.28 1.94
N VAL A 88 6.80 7.66 1.75
CA VAL A 88 7.16 7.02 0.47
C VAL A 88 6.22 5.88 0.15
N LYS A 89 5.89 5.03 1.14
CA LYS A 89 4.93 3.94 1.00
C LYS A 89 3.55 4.45 0.56
N ALA A 90 3.02 5.48 1.22
CA ALA A 90 1.73 6.04 0.85
C ALA A 90 1.69 6.55 -0.61
N VAL A 91 2.74 7.27 -1.03
CA VAL A 91 2.87 7.73 -2.43
C VAL A 91 3.00 6.55 -3.40
N ASN A 92 3.74 5.51 -3.02
CA ASN A 92 3.95 4.32 -3.83
C ASN A 92 2.67 3.51 -4.04
N VAL A 93 1.87 3.30 -2.98
CA VAL A 93 0.57 2.61 -3.07
C VAL A 93 -0.41 3.42 -3.93
N LEU A 94 -0.47 4.75 -3.77
CA LEU A 94 -1.28 5.60 -4.64
C LEU A 94 -0.85 5.46 -6.11
N ASN A 95 0.45 5.55 -6.39
CA ASN A 95 0.97 5.39 -7.75
C ASN A 95 0.71 3.99 -8.30
N HIS A 96 0.69 2.96 -7.46
CA HIS A 96 0.34 1.60 -7.87
C HIS A 96 -1.08 1.52 -8.41
N TYR A 97 -2.06 2.05 -7.67
CA TYR A 97 -3.44 2.11 -8.15
C TYR A 97 -3.61 2.96 -9.41
N LEU A 98 -2.74 3.94 -9.64
CA LEU A 98 -2.74 4.80 -10.84
C LEU A 98 -1.84 4.28 -11.97
N THR A 99 -1.12 3.17 -11.77
CA THR A 99 -0.25 2.59 -12.82
C THR A 99 -1.11 1.87 -13.86
N PRO A 100 -0.91 2.13 -15.17
CA PRO A 100 -1.60 1.41 -16.24
C PRO A 100 -1.34 -0.10 -16.21
N VAL A 101 -2.36 -0.87 -16.57
CA VAL A 101 -2.35 -2.34 -16.64
C VAL A 101 -2.66 -2.75 -18.07
N GLU A 102 -1.67 -3.35 -18.73
CA GLU A 102 -1.80 -3.78 -20.13
C GLU A 102 -2.92 -4.82 -20.29
N GLY A 103 -3.68 -4.71 -21.39
CA GLY A 103 -4.77 -5.64 -21.71
C GLY A 103 -6.02 -5.56 -20.82
N SER A 104 -6.01 -4.70 -19.80
CA SER A 104 -7.14 -4.55 -18.87
C SER A 104 -8.26 -3.66 -19.44
N LYS A 105 -9.52 -3.96 -19.10
CA LYS A 105 -10.70 -3.20 -19.55
C LYS A 105 -10.80 -1.80 -18.92
N TYR A 106 -10.38 -1.64 -17.66
CA TYR A 106 -10.55 -0.42 -16.84
C TYR A 106 -9.22 0.17 -16.34
N GLY A 107 -8.10 -0.50 -16.57
CA GLY A 107 -6.76 -0.07 -16.16
C GLY A 107 -5.89 0.43 -17.32
N THR A 108 -6.45 0.74 -18.49
CA THR A 108 -5.65 1.29 -19.60
C THR A 108 -4.99 2.63 -19.23
N VAL A 109 -3.98 3.05 -20.02
CA VAL A 109 -3.32 4.36 -19.84
C VAL A 109 -4.34 5.50 -19.81
N GLU A 110 -5.30 5.49 -20.75
CA GLU A 110 -6.34 6.52 -20.82
C GLU A 110 -7.22 6.55 -19.56
N GLN A 111 -7.63 5.37 -19.07
CA GLN A 111 -8.49 5.26 -17.90
C GLN A 111 -7.77 5.64 -16.62
N LYS A 112 -6.53 5.21 -16.41
CA LYS A 112 -5.73 5.64 -15.26
C LYS A 112 -5.48 7.14 -15.27
N HIS A 113 -5.25 7.74 -16.44
CA HIS A 113 -5.18 9.20 -16.58
C HIS A 113 -6.51 9.86 -16.20
N LYS A 114 -7.65 9.31 -16.63
CA LYS A 114 -8.98 9.82 -16.24
C LYS A 114 -9.19 9.76 -14.72
N ILE A 115 -8.83 8.65 -14.07
CA ILE A 115 -8.91 8.50 -12.61
C ILE A 115 -8.04 9.56 -11.92
N ALA A 116 -6.75 9.64 -12.24
CA ALA A 116 -5.84 10.61 -11.61
C ALA A 116 -6.30 12.07 -11.81
N ASN A 117 -6.80 12.38 -13.01
CA ASN A 117 -7.33 13.70 -13.33
C ASN A 117 -8.62 14.01 -12.54
N ALA A 118 -9.52 13.03 -12.38
CA ALA A 118 -10.71 13.16 -11.56
C ALA A 118 -10.31 13.42 -10.09
N MET A 119 -9.38 12.65 -9.54
CA MET A 119 -8.88 12.86 -8.17
C MET A 119 -8.37 14.28 -7.96
N ALA A 120 -7.52 14.77 -8.87
CA ALA A 120 -6.97 16.11 -8.77
C ALA A 120 -8.02 17.22 -9.02
N ASN A 121 -9.06 16.95 -9.80
CA ASN A 121 -10.17 17.90 -10.04
C ASN A 121 -11.13 17.96 -8.85
N ASN A 122 -11.38 16.81 -8.22
CA ASN A 122 -12.26 16.66 -7.05
C ASN A 122 -11.55 17.07 -5.74
N GLY A 123 -10.28 17.47 -5.79
CA GLY A 123 -9.54 17.99 -4.64
C GLY A 123 -9.13 16.91 -3.64
N ALA A 124 -8.78 15.71 -4.12
CA ALA A 124 -8.33 14.59 -3.29
C ALA A 124 -7.21 14.99 -2.31
N ILE A 125 -7.44 14.72 -1.03
CA ILE A 125 -6.49 14.93 0.07
C ILE A 125 -6.36 13.61 0.85
N LEU A 126 -5.14 13.07 0.92
CA LEU A 126 -4.76 12.04 1.89
C LEU A 126 -4.16 12.73 3.12
N LYS A 127 -4.69 12.43 4.30
CA LYS A 127 -4.21 12.93 5.60
C LYS A 127 -3.39 11.84 6.26
N LEU A 128 -2.06 11.96 6.25
CA LEU A 128 -1.20 11.07 7.04
C LEU A 128 -1.13 11.59 8.47
N MET A 129 -1.86 10.91 9.36
CA MET A 129 -2.14 11.33 10.73
C MET A 129 -1.24 10.61 11.73
N ASN A 130 -0.96 11.25 12.86
CA ASN A 130 -0.17 10.65 13.93
C ASN A 130 -0.99 9.60 14.70
N TYR A 131 -0.32 8.64 15.34
CA TYR A 131 -0.93 7.59 16.19
C TYR A 131 -1.72 6.55 15.39
N HIS A 132 -2.80 6.01 15.95
CA HIS A 132 -3.74 5.04 15.37
C HIS A 132 -5.15 5.64 15.28
N ASP A 133 -6.06 5.00 14.54
CA ASP A 133 -7.44 5.46 14.45
C ASP A 133 -8.17 5.33 15.80
N GLU A 134 -8.36 6.46 16.46
CA GLU A 134 -9.20 6.61 17.64
C GLU A 134 -9.83 8.01 17.62
N PRO A 135 -11.10 8.18 18.05
CA PRO A 135 -11.81 9.46 17.96
C PRO A 135 -11.09 10.69 18.52
N LYS A 136 -10.20 10.53 19.51
CA LYS A 136 -9.42 11.65 20.10
C LYS A 136 -8.30 12.17 19.19
N TYR A 137 -7.86 11.40 18.19
CA TYR A 137 -6.79 11.77 17.27
C TYR A 137 -7.34 12.32 15.95
N ASN A 138 -8.65 12.15 15.72
CA ASN A 138 -9.31 12.58 14.51
C ASN A 138 -9.46 14.10 14.47
N ASP A 139 -9.44 14.65 13.26
CA ASP A 139 -9.76 16.05 12.99
C ASP A 139 -10.96 16.14 12.05
N ASP A 140 -11.67 17.27 12.11
CA ASP A 140 -12.85 17.53 11.27
C ASP A 140 -12.47 18.09 9.89
N LEU A 141 -11.21 17.97 9.45
CA LEU A 141 -10.76 18.47 8.16
C LEU A 141 -11.07 17.45 7.06
N ASP A 142 -11.45 17.95 5.87
CA ASP A 142 -11.76 17.10 4.73
C ASP A 142 -10.57 16.22 4.30
N GLY A 143 -10.86 15.04 3.77
CA GLY A 143 -9.85 14.14 3.20
C GLY A 143 -9.78 12.79 3.91
N GLN A 144 -9.14 11.84 3.25
CA GLN A 144 -9.03 10.46 3.71
C GLN A 144 -7.95 10.34 4.80
N PRO A 145 -8.28 9.93 6.03
CA PRO A 145 -7.28 9.64 7.05
C PRO A 145 -6.49 8.36 6.73
N LEU A 146 -5.22 8.33 7.11
CA LEU A 146 -4.41 7.12 7.21
C LEU A 146 -3.40 7.34 8.34
N PHE A 147 -3.47 6.51 9.38
CA PHE A 147 -2.73 6.75 10.60
C PHE A 147 -1.32 6.13 10.58
N GLU A 148 -0.39 6.76 11.28
CA GLU A 148 1.01 6.35 11.42
C GLU A 148 1.14 4.87 11.80
N GLU A 149 0.42 4.45 12.83
CA GLU A 149 0.49 3.10 13.38
C GLU A 149 -0.17 2.06 12.49
N GLU A 150 -0.77 2.46 11.37
CA GLU A 150 -1.42 1.59 10.38
C GLU A 150 -0.64 1.48 9.06
N ILE A 151 0.59 2.02 9.01
CA ILE A 151 1.44 1.96 7.81
C ILE A 151 2.62 1.03 8.07
N GLN A 152 2.53 -0.21 7.59
CA GLN A 152 3.60 -1.19 7.74
C GLN A 152 4.69 -1.03 6.66
N VAL A 153 5.77 -0.32 6.95
CA VAL A 153 6.90 -0.18 6.01
C VAL A 153 7.56 -1.54 5.74
N GLU A 154 7.79 -1.87 4.47
CA GLU A 154 8.45 -3.12 4.05
C GLU A 154 9.80 -3.32 4.76
N GLY A 155 10.00 -4.50 5.34
CA GLY A 155 11.19 -4.82 6.15
C GLY A 155 11.23 -4.19 7.56
N GLY A 156 10.28 -3.31 7.90
CA GLY A 156 10.09 -2.84 9.27
C GLY A 156 9.51 -3.93 10.17
N ALA A 157 9.60 -3.74 11.50
CA ALA A 157 9.17 -4.75 12.47
C ALA A 157 7.68 -5.12 12.34
N TRP A 158 6.79 -4.13 12.14
CA TRP A 158 5.35 -4.38 11.99
C TRP A 158 5.05 -5.20 10.74
N TYR A 159 5.73 -4.88 9.63
CA TYR A 159 5.63 -5.62 8.38
C TYR A 159 6.14 -7.05 8.53
N VAL A 160 7.36 -7.23 9.06
CA VAL A 160 7.97 -8.57 9.18
C VAL A 160 7.14 -9.48 10.09
N ASN A 161 6.61 -8.92 11.19
CA ASN A 161 5.82 -9.69 12.16
C ASN A 161 4.36 -9.84 11.76
N GLN A 162 3.86 -9.06 10.80
CA GLN A 162 2.43 -8.96 10.46
C GLN A 162 1.59 -8.70 11.72
N ASP A 163 1.86 -7.59 12.42
CA ASP A 163 1.18 -7.24 13.67
C ASP A 163 -0.23 -6.71 13.40
N TYR A 164 -1.19 -7.63 13.23
CA TYR A 164 -2.61 -7.29 13.02
C TYR A 164 -3.28 -6.63 14.22
N ALA A 165 -2.79 -6.88 15.44
CA ALA A 165 -3.48 -6.46 16.66
C ALA A 165 -3.27 -4.98 16.96
N ASN A 166 -2.07 -4.45 16.68
CA ASN A 166 -1.73 -3.06 16.99
C ASN A 166 -1.38 -2.24 15.75
N HIS A 167 -0.95 -2.90 14.66
CA HIS A 167 -0.37 -2.22 13.52
C HIS A 167 -0.80 -2.81 12.17
N ARG A 168 -2.09 -3.16 12.00
CA ARG A 168 -2.62 -3.62 10.70
C ARG A 168 -2.23 -2.64 9.61
N ASP A 169 -1.75 -3.14 8.47
CA ASP A 169 -1.47 -2.28 7.33
C ASP A 169 -2.76 -1.79 6.64
N ALA A 170 -3.21 -0.59 6.98
CA ALA A 170 -4.35 0.09 6.36
C ALA A 170 -3.99 0.79 5.05
N SER A 171 -2.70 0.87 4.71
CA SER A 171 -2.21 1.68 3.59
C SER A 171 -2.94 1.38 2.26
N TYR A 172 -3.25 0.11 2.00
CA TYR A 172 -3.90 -0.29 0.76
C TYR A 172 -5.37 0.10 0.73
N GLU A 173 -6.10 -0.19 1.80
CA GLU A 173 -7.51 0.15 2.01
C GLU A 173 -7.75 1.66 1.96
N GLU A 174 -7.10 2.44 2.82
CA GLU A 174 -7.37 3.88 2.92
C GLU A 174 -7.02 4.62 1.63
N ILE A 175 -5.91 4.25 0.99
CA ILE A 175 -5.53 4.87 -0.28
C ILE A 175 -6.45 4.39 -1.41
N LEU A 176 -7.02 3.18 -1.31
CA LEU A 176 -8.05 2.74 -2.24
C LEU A 176 -9.33 3.57 -2.07
N HIS A 177 -9.80 3.83 -0.84
CA HIS A 177 -10.94 4.70 -0.58
C HIS A 177 -10.73 6.09 -1.21
N LEU A 178 -9.55 6.68 -1.05
CA LEU A 178 -9.20 7.95 -1.71
C LEU A 178 -9.30 7.87 -3.24
N VAL A 179 -8.74 6.82 -3.85
CA VAL A 179 -8.78 6.60 -5.31
C VAL A 179 -10.20 6.34 -5.80
N HIS A 180 -10.99 5.65 -4.98
CA HIS A 180 -12.36 5.30 -5.28
C HIS A 180 -13.27 6.53 -5.23
N ASP A 181 -13.28 7.25 -4.12
CA ASP A 181 -14.16 8.39 -3.86
C ASP A 181 -13.89 9.56 -4.79
N TYR A 182 -12.61 9.92 -4.95
CA TYR A 182 -12.23 11.10 -5.71
C TYR A 182 -11.90 10.79 -7.17
N GLY A 183 -11.69 9.53 -7.54
CA GLY A 183 -11.20 9.14 -8.86
C GLY A 183 -12.17 8.28 -9.65
N ILE A 184 -12.20 6.98 -9.34
CA ILE A 184 -13.06 5.98 -10.01
C ILE A 184 -14.52 6.46 -9.97
N GLY A 185 -14.93 6.91 -8.79
CA GLY A 185 -16.21 7.46 -8.40
C GLY A 185 -17.14 6.43 -7.78
N VAL A 186 -17.90 6.90 -6.79
CA VAL A 186 -18.81 6.12 -5.95
C VAL A 186 -20.27 6.56 -6.15
N LEU A 187 -21.23 5.74 -5.71
CA LEU A 187 -22.65 6.03 -5.91
C LEU A 187 -23.16 7.22 -5.09
N ASN A 188 -22.53 7.53 -3.96
CA ASN A 188 -22.83 8.66 -3.10
C ASN A 188 -21.93 9.88 -3.37
N ALA A 189 -21.22 9.91 -4.50
CA ALA A 189 -20.42 11.07 -4.87
C ALA A 189 -21.29 12.35 -4.92
N PRO A 190 -20.81 13.50 -4.41
CA PRO A 190 -21.57 14.74 -4.42
C PRO A 190 -22.04 15.14 -5.83
N ASP A 191 -23.21 15.77 -5.92
CA ASP A 191 -23.72 16.34 -7.18
C ASP A 191 -22.67 17.26 -7.82
N GLY A 192 -22.19 16.89 -9.02
CA GLY A 192 -21.17 17.61 -9.77
C GLY A 192 -19.73 17.09 -9.63
N GLY A 193 -19.49 16.03 -8.85
CA GLY A 193 -18.21 15.32 -8.80
C GLY A 193 -17.87 14.64 -10.14
N VAL A 194 -16.59 14.63 -10.52
CA VAL A 194 -16.13 13.92 -11.73
C VAL A 194 -15.96 12.44 -11.41
N THR A 195 -16.81 11.58 -11.97
CA THR A 195 -16.66 10.12 -11.94
C THR A 195 -15.87 9.65 -13.16
N ALA A 196 -14.67 9.09 -12.95
CA ALA A 196 -13.83 8.66 -14.07
C ALA A 196 -14.35 7.38 -14.76
N LEU A 197 -14.91 6.44 -14.00
CA LEU A 197 -15.25 5.09 -14.47
C LEU A 197 -16.65 4.65 -14.01
N PRO A 198 -17.75 5.29 -14.46
CA PRO A 198 -19.10 4.95 -14.03
C PRO A 198 -19.52 3.52 -14.40
N GLU A 199 -18.98 2.97 -15.50
CA GLU A 199 -19.24 1.59 -15.91
C GLU A 199 -18.56 0.57 -15.01
N PHE A 200 -17.31 0.85 -14.58
CA PHE A 200 -16.62 0.02 -13.58
C PHE A 200 -17.42 0.02 -12.28
N GLN A 201 -17.86 1.19 -11.81
CA GLN A 201 -18.61 1.28 -10.55
C GLN A 201 -19.92 0.49 -10.60
N LYS A 202 -20.64 0.56 -11.71
CA LYS A 202 -21.85 -0.23 -11.92
C LYS A 202 -21.58 -1.73 -11.87
N GLU A 203 -20.48 -2.17 -12.48
CA GLU A 203 -20.07 -3.57 -12.50
C GLU A 203 -19.62 -4.06 -11.11
N LEU A 204 -18.77 -3.29 -10.43
CA LEU A 204 -18.34 -3.55 -9.05
C LEU A 204 -19.55 -3.66 -8.10
N ASN A 205 -20.52 -2.76 -8.20
CA ASN A 205 -21.72 -2.79 -7.37
C ASN A 205 -22.57 -4.05 -7.61
N ALA A 206 -22.67 -4.51 -8.87
CA ALA A 206 -23.36 -5.75 -9.18
C ALA A 206 -22.64 -6.98 -8.60
N ILE A 207 -21.30 -6.98 -8.64
CA ILE A 207 -20.46 -8.04 -8.06
C ILE A 207 -20.58 -8.05 -6.54
N GLN A 208 -20.45 -6.89 -5.89
CA GLN A 208 -20.62 -6.76 -4.44
C GLN A 208 -21.96 -7.34 -3.97
N LYS A 209 -23.07 -6.99 -4.65
CA LYS A 209 -24.40 -7.51 -4.32
C LYS A 209 -24.52 -9.03 -4.42
N GLN A 210 -23.76 -9.66 -5.33
CA GLN A 210 -23.71 -11.11 -5.46
C GLN A 210 -22.81 -11.75 -4.39
N SER A 211 -21.77 -11.04 -3.96
CA SER A 211 -20.83 -11.50 -2.94
C SER A 211 -21.41 -11.41 -1.52
N LEU A 212 -22.29 -10.42 -1.28
CA LEU A 212 -22.94 -10.22 0.02
C LEU A 212 -23.73 -11.46 0.46
N HIS A 213 -23.52 -11.90 1.70
CA HIS A 213 -24.05 -13.14 2.28
C HIS A 213 -23.53 -14.44 1.64
N ASN A 214 -22.51 -14.33 0.77
CA ASN A 214 -21.80 -15.46 0.20
C ASN A 214 -20.31 -15.38 0.59
N ALA A 215 -19.49 -14.68 -0.18
CA ALA A 215 -18.08 -14.48 0.14
C ALA A 215 -17.85 -13.29 1.08
N TYR A 216 -18.75 -12.31 1.11
CA TYR A 216 -18.67 -11.13 1.95
C TYR A 216 -19.83 -11.09 2.95
N ASN A 217 -19.49 -11.18 4.24
CA ASN A 217 -20.40 -11.40 5.36
C ASN A 217 -20.11 -10.42 6.52
N PRO A 218 -20.28 -9.10 6.32
CA PRO A 218 -20.24 -8.16 7.44
C PRO A 218 -21.35 -8.45 8.45
N SER A 219 -21.13 -8.00 9.70
CA SER A 219 -22.16 -8.11 10.74
C SER A 219 -23.42 -7.32 10.35
N ALA A 220 -24.57 -7.66 10.93
CA ALA A 220 -25.81 -6.94 10.62
C ALA A 220 -25.75 -5.45 10.99
N GLU A 221 -25.08 -5.12 12.09
CA GLU A 221 -24.87 -3.74 12.56
C GLU A 221 -23.97 -2.98 11.59
N THR A 222 -22.82 -3.56 11.23
CA THR A 222 -21.87 -3.00 10.25
C THR A 222 -22.53 -2.79 8.88
N LEU A 223 -23.32 -3.77 8.43
CA LEU A 223 -24.02 -3.68 7.15
C LEU A 223 -25.08 -2.58 7.16
N GLU A 224 -25.80 -2.40 8.26
CA GLU A 224 -26.80 -1.33 8.39
C GLU A 224 -26.14 0.05 8.33
N GLU A 225 -25.03 0.25 9.03
CA GLU A 225 -24.23 1.47 9.00
C GLU A 225 -23.76 1.79 7.56
N TRP A 226 -23.08 0.86 6.90
CA TRP A 226 -22.58 1.07 5.54
C TRP A 226 -23.69 1.26 4.50
N GLN A 227 -24.89 0.71 4.74
CA GLN A 227 -26.05 1.00 3.90
C GLN A 227 -26.56 2.43 4.07
N GLN A 228 -26.52 2.98 5.28
CA GLN A 228 -26.89 4.36 5.55
C GLN A 228 -25.87 5.34 4.95
N GLU A 229 -24.59 4.97 4.96
CA GLU A 229 -23.50 5.74 4.36
C GLU A 229 -23.38 5.54 2.84
N VAL A 230 -24.00 4.49 2.30
CA VAL A 230 -23.88 4.06 0.90
C VAL A 230 -22.42 3.71 0.54
N SER A 231 -21.76 2.99 1.45
CA SER A 231 -20.33 2.62 1.38
C SER A 231 -20.09 1.11 1.24
N VAL A 232 -21.13 0.26 1.25
CA VAL A 232 -20.97 -1.22 1.21
C VAL A 232 -20.10 -1.71 0.06
N ASP A 233 -20.14 -1.06 -1.11
CA ASP A 233 -19.30 -1.41 -2.26
C ASP A 233 -17.85 -0.92 -2.16
N GLN A 234 -17.60 0.12 -1.38
CA GLN A 234 -16.25 0.61 -1.07
C GLN A 234 -15.56 -0.36 -0.10
N GLU A 235 -16.24 -0.71 0.98
CA GLU A 235 -15.73 -1.62 2.02
C GLU A 235 -15.51 -3.04 1.48
N TYR A 236 -16.41 -3.50 0.62
CA TYR A 236 -16.21 -4.74 -0.11
C TYR A 236 -14.97 -4.69 -1.00
N PHE A 237 -14.74 -3.57 -1.69
CA PHE A 237 -13.59 -3.44 -2.58
C PHE A 237 -12.28 -3.38 -1.80
N ALA A 238 -12.24 -2.73 -0.63
CA ALA A 238 -11.13 -2.79 0.30
C ALA A 238 -10.82 -4.24 0.72
N ALA A 239 -11.83 -5.01 1.15
CA ALA A 239 -11.66 -6.42 1.54
C ALA A 239 -11.11 -7.29 0.40
N VAL A 240 -11.57 -7.05 -0.83
CA VAL A 240 -11.05 -7.68 -2.04
C VAL A 240 -9.58 -7.33 -2.24
N ILE A 241 -9.20 -6.06 -2.17
CA ILE A 241 -7.85 -5.60 -2.49
C ILE A 241 -6.83 -6.03 -1.44
N ASP A 242 -7.15 -5.97 -0.17
CA ASP A 242 -6.26 -6.45 0.89
C ASP A 242 -5.95 -7.94 0.71
N SER A 243 -6.98 -8.75 0.44
CA SER A 243 -6.82 -10.19 0.23
C SER A 243 -6.10 -10.48 -1.09
N TYR A 244 -6.37 -9.68 -2.13
CA TYR A 244 -5.69 -9.79 -3.42
C TYR A 244 -4.19 -9.53 -3.26
N TYR A 245 -3.76 -8.51 -2.53
CA TYR A 245 -2.33 -8.28 -2.27
C TYR A 245 -1.78 -9.03 -1.06
N GLY A 246 -2.54 -9.97 -0.50
CA GLY A 246 -2.07 -10.91 0.52
C GLY A 246 -1.87 -10.33 1.91
N LEU A 247 -2.46 -9.16 2.21
CA LEU A 247 -2.37 -8.51 3.52
C LEU A 247 -2.99 -9.37 4.63
N TRP A 248 -3.98 -10.21 4.31
CA TRP A 248 -4.62 -11.13 5.25
C TRP A 248 -4.01 -12.54 5.27
N GLY A 249 -3.00 -12.81 4.43
CA GLY A 249 -2.48 -14.17 4.25
C GLY A 249 -1.88 -14.79 5.53
N ALA A 250 -1.30 -13.97 6.40
CA ALA A 250 -0.73 -14.42 7.68
C ALA A 250 -1.71 -14.40 8.85
N TYR A 251 -2.90 -13.82 8.69
CA TYR A 251 -3.88 -13.69 9.76
C TYR A 251 -4.43 -15.06 10.20
N ASP A 252 -4.68 -15.25 11.49
CA ASP A 252 -5.34 -16.47 12.00
C ASP A 252 -6.86 -16.34 11.91
N GLY A 253 -7.38 -16.47 10.68
CA GLY A 253 -8.79 -16.34 10.35
C GLY A 253 -9.00 -16.18 8.85
N ALA A 254 -10.24 -15.93 8.45
CA ALA A 254 -10.58 -15.49 7.10
C ALA A 254 -10.20 -14.00 6.88
N GLY A 255 -10.24 -13.54 5.64
CA GLY A 255 -9.92 -12.15 5.28
C GLY A 255 -10.80 -11.14 6.00
N MET A 256 -10.26 -9.95 6.25
CA MET A 256 -10.97 -8.82 6.86
C MET A 256 -11.65 -9.21 8.19
N TRP A 257 -10.89 -9.71 9.16
CA TRP A 257 -11.40 -10.22 10.45
C TRP A 257 -12.51 -11.28 10.34
N GLY A 258 -12.52 -12.03 9.24
CA GLY A 258 -13.52 -13.07 8.98
C GLY A 258 -14.80 -12.59 8.28
N MET A 259 -14.91 -11.30 7.94
CA MET A 259 -16.05 -10.83 7.14
C MET A 259 -15.89 -11.12 5.65
N TYR A 260 -14.71 -11.50 5.17
CA TYR A 260 -14.49 -11.89 3.78
C TYR A 260 -13.83 -13.27 3.70
N ASN A 261 -14.49 -14.21 3.02
CA ASN A 261 -14.08 -15.61 2.99
C ASN A 261 -12.72 -15.80 2.31
N VAL A 262 -12.40 -14.98 1.30
CA VAL A 262 -11.12 -15.05 0.59
C VAL A 262 -10.02 -14.52 1.50
N LYS A 263 -9.04 -15.37 1.80
CA LYS A 263 -7.85 -15.00 2.58
C LYS A 263 -6.61 -14.88 1.70
N HIS A 264 -6.41 -15.85 0.81
CA HIS A 264 -5.27 -15.87 -0.10
C HIS A 264 -5.72 -15.62 -1.55
N ARG A 265 -4.81 -15.08 -2.37
CA ARG A 265 -5.13 -14.71 -3.75
C ARG A 265 -5.65 -15.88 -4.60
N GLN A 266 -5.19 -17.11 -4.35
CA GLN A 266 -5.66 -18.27 -5.09
C GLN A 266 -7.12 -18.64 -4.78
N ASP A 267 -7.61 -18.32 -3.58
CA ASP A 267 -8.95 -18.71 -3.11
C ASP A 267 -10.05 -17.90 -3.83
N PHE A 268 -9.70 -16.77 -4.44
CA PHE A 268 -10.61 -16.02 -5.32
C PHE A 268 -11.23 -16.88 -6.41
N ALA A 269 -10.51 -17.88 -6.96
CA ALA A 269 -11.04 -18.70 -8.03
C ALA A 269 -12.26 -19.54 -7.60
N THR A 270 -12.36 -19.86 -6.31
CA THR A 270 -13.45 -20.66 -5.74
C THR A 270 -14.48 -19.78 -5.03
N ASP A 271 -14.01 -18.82 -4.24
CA ASP A 271 -14.87 -18.15 -3.26
C ASP A 271 -15.47 -16.85 -3.82
N ASP A 272 -14.71 -16.10 -4.63
CA ASP A 272 -15.20 -14.87 -5.28
C ASP A 272 -14.58 -14.63 -6.68
N PRO A 273 -14.91 -15.45 -7.69
CA PRO A 273 -14.30 -15.37 -9.01
C PRO A 273 -14.64 -14.06 -9.75
N ASN A 274 -15.78 -13.44 -9.42
CA ASN A 274 -16.18 -12.16 -10.00
C ASN A 274 -15.34 -11.01 -9.44
N ALA A 275 -15.03 -11.00 -8.14
CA ALA A 275 -14.03 -10.09 -7.56
C ALA A 275 -12.66 -10.26 -8.24
N GLN A 276 -12.23 -11.50 -8.48
CA GLN A 276 -10.97 -11.76 -9.17
C GLN A 276 -10.95 -11.13 -10.55
N TYR A 277 -12.04 -11.30 -11.30
CA TYR A 277 -12.18 -10.78 -12.64
C TYR A 277 -12.10 -9.26 -12.65
N ILE A 278 -12.91 -8.57 -11.84
CA ILE A 278 -13.00 -7.10 -11.88
C ILE A 278 -11.71 -6.43 -11.38
N THR A 279 -11.05 -7.01 -10.37
CA THR A 279 -9.74 -6.54 -9.90
C THR A 279 -8.69 -6.63 -11.00
N LYS A 280 -8.63 -7.76 -11.73
CA LYS A 280 -7.74 -7.92 -12.90
C LYS A 280 -8.07 -6.98 -14.06
N GLN A 281 -9.28 -6.42 -14.11
CA GLN A 281 -9.64 -5.43 -15.12
C GLN A 281 -9.14 -4.02 -14.79
N ILE A 282 -8.65 -3.74 -13.58
CA ILE A 282 -8.24 -2.38 -13.20
C ILE A 282 -6.87 -2.31 -12.55
N PHE A 283 -6.43 -3.32 -11.80
CA PHE A 283 -5.17 -3.28 -11.05
C PHE A 283 -4.20 -4.39 -11.46
N SER A 284 -2.92 -4.10 -11.27
CA SER A 284 -1.84 -5.01 -11.66
C SER A 284 -1.79 -6.20 -10.71
N PRO A 285 -1.52 -7.43 -11.19
CA PRO A 285 -1.32 -8.57 -10.31
C PRO A 285 -0.04 -8.42 -9.46
N VAL A 286 0.94 -7.66 -9.91
CA VAL A 286 2.17 -7.38 -9.14
C VAL A 286 2.19 -5.93 -8.65
N LEU A 287 2.84 -5.70 -7.52
CA LEU A 287 3.08 -4.37 -6.98
C LEU A 287 4.06 -3.63 -7.90
N THR A 288 3.63 -2.48 -8.43
CA THR A 288 4.31 -1.79 -9.54
C THR A 288 5.33 -0.75 -9.08
N TYR A 289 5.34 -0.45 -7.77
CA TYR A 289 6.25 0.49 -7.12
C TYR A 289 7.56 -0.17 -6.68
N ASP A 290 8.56 0.66 -6.42
CA ASP A 290 9.83 0.25 -5.80
C ASP A 290 9.69 0.21 -4.27
N ALA A 291 9.73 -0.98 -3.68
CA ALA A 291 9.65 -1.13 -2.23
C ALA A 291 10.99 -0.80 -1.57
N TYR A 292 11.00 0.25 -0.76
CA TYR A 292 12.17 0.64 0.01
C TYR A 292 12.21 -0.13 1.33
N ILE A 293 13.02 -1.18 1.38
CA ILE A 293 13.17 -2.00 2.57
C ILE A 293 13.84 -1.16 3.65
N SER A 294 13.22 -1.12 4.83
CA SER A 294 13.70 -0.37 5.99
C SER A 294 15.18 -0.62 6.25
N ASP A 295 15.93 0.43 6.57
CA ASP A 295 17.33 0.34 6.99
C ASP A 295 17.54 -0.42 8.31
N SER A 296 16.46 -0.67 9.06
CA SER A 296 16.47 -1.52 10.24
C SER A 296 16.51 -3.02 9.90
N PHE A 297 16.09 -3.41 8.68
CA PHE A 297 16.00 -4.80 8.26
C PHE A 297 17.38 -5.46 8.18
N GLU A 298 17.46 -6.70 8.65
CA GLU A 298 18.67 -7.51 8.66
C GLU A 298 18.34 -8.97 8.35
N GLY A 299 19.25 -9.67 7.68
CA GLY A 299 19.03 -11.03 7.22
C GLY A 299 18.56 -11.09 5.76
N THR A 300 17.72 -12.07 5.44
CA THR A 300 17.23 -12.31 4.08
C THR A 300 15.79 -11.84 3.93
N PHE A 301 15.58 -10.81 3.12
CA PHE A 301 14.24 -10.38 2.71
C PHE A 301 13.72 -11.34 1.65
N LYS A 302 12.62 -12.04 1.93
CA LYS A 302 12.06 -13.05 1.04
C LYS A 302 10.97 -12.45 0.19
N MET A 303 11.06 -12.63 -1.11
CA MET A 303 10.00 -12.37 -2.07
C MET A 303 9.32 -13.66 -2.49
N ILE A 304 9.87 -14.85 -2.22
CA ILE A 304 9.13 -16.10 -2.44
C ILE A 304 8.19 -16.37 -1.26
N LEU A 305 7.00 -16.90 -1.55
CA LEU A 305 6.05 -17.32 -0.52
C LEU A 305 6.66 -18.44 0.34
N ASP A 306 6.75 -18.19 1.63
CA ASP A 306 7.13 -19.13 2.67
C ASP A 306 6.13 -19.00 3.81
N ALA A 307 5.26 -20.00 3.98
CA ALA A 307 4.20 -19.98 4.98
C ALA A 307 4.71 -19.82 6.43
N THR A 308 6.00 -20.06 6.69
CA THR A 308 6.63 -19.84 8.01
C THR A 308 7.18 -18.41 8.19
N THR A 309 7.21 -17.63 7.11
CA THR A 309 7.63 -16.21 7.09
C THR A 309 6.41 -15.34 6.75
N PRO A 310 5.67 -14.81 7.75
CA PRO A 310 4.35 -14.19 7.58
C PRO A 310 4.26 -13.13 6.47
N TYR A 311 5.22 -12.20 6.39
CA TYR A 311 5.16 -11.12 5.41
C TYR A 311 5.26 -11.58 3.95
N THR A 312 5.66 -12.83 3.70
CA THR A 312 5.80 -13.36 2.33
C THR A 312 4.48 -13.56 1.59
N TYR A 313 3.35 -13.59 2.31
CA TYR A 313 2.05 -13.52 1.67
C TYR A 313 1.86 -12.22 0.88
N HIS A 314 2.50 -11.13 1.32
CA HIS A 314 2.48 -9.84 0.65
C HIS A 314 3.69 -9.63 -0.28
N SER A 315 4.92 -9.86 0.23
CA SER A 315 6.15 -9.58 -0.53
C SER A 315 6.28 -10.41 -1.80
N GLN A 316 5.55 -11.51 -1.93
CA GLN A 316 5.50 -12.30 -3.17
C GLN A 316 5.03 -11.58 -4.40
N TYR A 317 4.33 -10.46 -4.22
CA TYR A 317 3.86 -9.65 -5.33
C TYR A 317 4.78 -8.48 -5.66
N LEU A 318 5.88 -8.30 -4.91
CA LEU A 318 6.90 -7.29 -5.24
C LEU A 318 7.67 -7.71 -6.48
N THR A 319 8.01 -6.73 -7.32
CA THR A 319 8.90 -6.92 -8.48
C THR A 319 10.04 -5.90 -8.50
N LYS A 320 9.98 -4.90 -7.63
CA LYS A 320 11.00 -3.86 -7.50
C LYS A 320 11.27 -3.62 -6.04
N LEU A 321 12.55 -3.62 -5.69
CA LEU A 321 12.98 -3.51 -4.31
C LEU A 321 14.32 -2.80 -4.23
N THR A 322 14.42 -1.85 -3.30
CA THR A 322 15.66 -1.17 -2.94
C THR A 322 15.94 -1.37 -1.46
N LEU A 323 17.09 -1.96 -1.13
CA LEU A 323 17.57 -2.04 0.26
C LEU A 323 18.03 -0.65 0.72
N SER A 324 17.71 -0.29 1.95
CA SER A 324 18.15 0.98 2.54
C SER A 324 19.23 0.76 3.60
N GLY A 325 19.94 1.84 3.96
CA GLY A 325 20.95 1.83 5.01
C GLY A 325 22.29 1.19 4.61
N SER A 326 22.95 0.55 5.57
CA SER A 326 24.32 0.01 5.42
C SER A 326 24.47 -1.40 5.98
N LYS A 327 23.38 -2.05 6.40
CA LYS A 327 23.40 -3.41 6.89
C LYS A 327 23.61 -4.40 5.74
N ASN A 328 24.34 -5.48 6.02
CA ASN A 328 24.48 -6.61 5.11
C ASN A 328 23.17 -7.40 5.07
N SER A 329 22.31 -7.04 4.11
CA SER A 329 21.01 -7.69 3.93
C SER A 329 20.97 -8.42 2.59
N ASN A 330 20.32 -9.57 2.57
CA ASN A 330 20.16 -10.43 1.40
C ASN A 330 18.73 -10.35 0.88
N ILE A 331 18.53 -10.79 -0.35
CA ILE A 331 17.21 -10.87 -0.98
C ILE A 331 17.07 -12.25 -1.60
N GLU A 332 16.02 -12.97 -1.24
CA GLU A 332 15.58 -14.19 -1.93
C GLU A 332 14.45 -13.80 -2.89
N ILE A 333 14.72 -13.89 -4.20
CA ILE A 333 13.81 -13.36 -5.23
C ILE A 333 12.59 -14.27 -5.45
N ASN A 334 11.62 -13.82 -6.23
CA ASN A 334 10.47 -14.63 -6.63
C ASN A 334 10.56 -15.02 -8.11
N HIS A 335 9.49 -15.65 -8.61
CA HIS A 335 9.38 -16.11 -9.98
C HIS A 335 9.10 -15.02 -11.03
N HIS A 336 8.94 -13.77 -10.61
CA HIS A 336 8.73 -12.65 -11.51
C HIS A 336 10.06 -12.10 -12.04
N ASP A 337 9.97 -11.23 -13.05
CA ASP A 337 11.10 -10.40 -13.44
C ASP A 337 11.31 -9.30 -12.40
N ASN A 338 12.46 -9.30 -11.72
CA ASN A 338 12.72 -8.37 -10.64
C ASN A 338 13.72 -7.27 -11.00
N THR A 339 13.52 -6.07 -10.45
CA THR A 339 14.54 -5.02 -10.39
C THR A 339 14.96 -4.81 -8.94
N ILE A 340 16.19 -5.19 -8.64
CA ILE A 340 16.73 -5.22 -7.28
C ILE A 340 17.88 -4.24 -7.16
N THR A 341 17.83 -3.39 -6.13
CA THR A 341 18.91 -2.46 -5.79
C THR A 341 19.42 -2.75 -4.38
N GLY A 342 20.72 -3.01 -4.24
CA GLY A 342 21.38 -3.14 -2.95
C GLY A 342 21.61 -1.81 -2.24
N ASN A 343 22.04 -1.89 -0.98
CA ASN A 343 22.37 -0.75 -0.14
C ASN A 343 23.89 -0.54 -0.07
N SER A 344 24.38 0.16 0.96
CA SER A 344 25.83 0.39 1.12
C SER A 344 26.58 -0.75 1.85
N GLY A 345 25.86 -1.79 2.28
CA GLY A 345 26.42 -3.01 2.85
C GLY A 345 26.84 -4.00 1.76
N SER A 346 27.19 -5.23 2.17
CA SER A 346 27.37 -6.35 1.26
C SER A 346 26.06 -7.10 1.12
N ASN A 347 25.49 -7.07 -0.09
CA ASN A 347 24.21 -7.68 -0.40
C ASN A 347 24.38 -8.94 -1.25
N THR A 348 23.58 -9.95 -0.93
CA THR A 348 23.50 -11.20 -1.69
C THR A 348 22.10 -11.38 -2.25
N VAL A 349 21.99 -11.66 -3.55
CA VAL A 349 20.76 -12.14 -4.16
C VAL A 349 20.79 -13.67 -4.19
N ILE A 350 19.75 -14.30 -3.63
CA ILE A 350 19.59 -15.75 -3.52
C ILE A 350 18.60 -16.20 -4.59
N VAL A 351 18.99 -17.22 -5.36
CA VAL A 351 18.20 -17.81 -6.45
C VAL A 351 18.07 -19.32 -6.27
N HIS A 352 17.12 -19.95 -6.96
CA HIS A 352 16.60 -21.29 -6.63
C HIS A 352 17.15 -22.42 -7.51
N GLY A 353 18.21 -22.17 -8.28
CA GLY A 353 18.84 -23.16 -9.16
C GLY A 353 20.36 -23.16 -9.12
N PRO A 354 20.99 -24.17 -9.72
CA PRO A 354 22.44 -24.21 -9.89
C PRO A 354 22.90 -23.15 -10.90
N LYS A 355 24.12 -22.61 -10.71
CA LYS A 355 24.68 -21.55 -11.56
C LYS A 355 24.67 -21.85 -13.07
N THR A 356 24.73 -23.13 -13.47
CA THR A 356 24.71 -23.55 -14.88
C THR A 356 23.41 -23.23 -15.61
N GLU A 357 22.31 -23.02 -14.87
CA GLU A 357 20.99 -22.75 -15.44
C GLU A 357 20.74 -21.25 -15.66
N TYR A 358 21.68 -20.38 -15.32
CA TYR A 358 21.53 -18.93 -15.45
C TYR A 358 22.47 -18.34 -16.50
N THR A 359 22.04 -17.25 -17.13
CA THR A 359 22.94 -16.30 -17.80
C THR A 359 23.17 -15.10 -16.92
N ILE A 360 24.42 -14.64 -16.87
CA ILE A 360 24.85 -13.47 -16.11
C ILE A 360 25.54 -12.53 -17.09
N GLU A 361 24.97 -11.33 -17.27
CA GLU A 361 25.50 -10.31 -18.18
C GLU A 361 25.74 -9.01 -17.41
N LYS A 362 26.94 -8.43 -17.54
CA LYS A 362 27.24 -7.12 -16.96
C LYS A 362 26.72 -6.03 -17.90
N LEU A 363 25.83 -5.17 -17.39
CA LEU A 363 25.23 -4.07 -18.15
C LEU A 363 26.00 -2.74 -17.99
N GLY A 364 27.01 -2.69 -17.12
CA GLY A 364 27.72 -1.46 -16.74
C GLY A 364 27.03 -0.71 -15.59
N ASN A 365 27.67 0.34 -15.05
CA ASN A 365 27.15 1.15 -13.93
C ASN A 365 26.70 0.32 -12.71
N ASN A 366 27.50 -0.69 -12.32
CA ASN A 366 27.18 -1.65 -11.25
C ASN A 366 25.86 -2.42 -11.44
N ARG A 367 25.43 -2.59 -12.70
CA ARG A 367 24.24 -3.39 -13.04
C ARG A 367 24.62 -4.72 -13.69
N THR A 368 23.89 -5.75 -13.31
CA THR A 368 24.00 -7.11 -13.83
C THR A 368 22.61 -7.62 -14.20
N GLN A 369 22.45 -8.18 -15.39
CA GLN A 369 21.28 -8.97 -15.75
C GLN A 369 21.52 -10.43 -15.37
N LEU A 370 20.60 -10.99 -14.62
CA LEU A 370 20.58 -12.40 -14.21
C LEU A 370 19.30 -13.02 -14.76
N VAL A 371 19.42 -13.92 -15.75
CA VAL A 371 18.27 -14.59 -16.37
C VAL A 371 18.32 -16.06 -16.05
N ASP A 372 17.23 -16.56 -15.47
CA ASP A 372 16.99 -17.99 -15.31
C ASP A 372 16.54 -18.60 -16.65
N ARG A 373 17.13 -19.72 -17.04
CA ARG A 373 16.74 -20.47 -18.26
C ARG A 373 15.60 -21.45 -18.01
N ILE A 374 15.17 -21.61 -16.76
CA ILE A 374 14.04 -22.45 -16.38
C ILE A 374 12.80 -21.59 -16.21
N ASP A 375 11.76 -21.91 -16.97
CA ASP A 375 10.48 -21.20 -16.93
C ASP A 375 9.85 -21.26 -15.52
N ASN A 376 9.23 -20.16 -15.10
CA ASN A 376 8.46 -20.03 -13.85
C ASN A 376 9.23 -20.32 -12.56
N ARG A 377 10.57 -20.10 -12.52
CA ARG A 377 11.36 -20.21 -11.29
C ARG A 377 11.86 -18.86 -10.76
N ASP A 378 12.82 -18.22 -11.43
CA ASP A 378 13.41 -16.95 -10.97
C ASP A 378 13.31 -15.79 -11.99
N GLY A 379 12.81 -16.04 -13.20
CA GLY A 379 12.60 -15.00 -14.21
C GLY A 379 13.86 -14.30 -14.71
N SER A 380 13.69 -13.10 -15.27
CA SER A 380 14.74 -12.20 -15.75
C SER A 380 14.91 -11.00 -14.83
N ASN A 381 16.06 -10.94 -14.15
CA ASN A 381 16.31 -9.98 -13.08
C ASN A 381 17.36 -8.94 -13.46
N ILE A 382 17.17 -7.72 -13.00
CA ILE A 382 18.14 -6.62 -13.07
C ILE A 382 18.62 -6.34 -11.65
N LEU A 383 19.89 -6.59 -11.40
CA LEU A 383 20.55 -6.39 -10.12
C LEU A 383 21.43 -5.15 -10.19
N SER A 384 21.28 -4.22 -9.26
CA SER A 384 22.05 -2.97 -9.17
C SER A 384 22.71 -2.89 -7.80
N ASN A 385 24.02 -2.60 -7.75
CA ASN A 385 24.77 -2.53 -6.49
C ASN A 385 24.62 -3.79 -5.62
N ILE A 386 24.82 -4.96 -6.23
CA ILE A 386 24.80 -6.26 -5.55
C ILE A 386 26.18 -6.88 -5.64
N GLU A 387 26.74 -7.33 -4.52
CA GLU A 387 28.08 -7.91 -4.45
C GLU A 387 28.08 -9.40 -4.80
N LYS A 388 27.01 -10.13 -4.45
CA LYS A 388 27.00 -11.60 -4.54
C LYS A 388 25.70 -12.16 -5.11
N ILE A 389 25.82 -13.29 -5.80
CA ILE A 389 24.69 -14.15 -6.15
C ILE A 389 24.92 -15.52 -5.52
N GLN A 390 23.94 -16.01 -4.76
CA GLN A 390 23.93 -17.35 -4.19
C GLN A 390 22.99 -18.25 -5.00
N PHE A 391 23.58 -19.22 -5.69
CA PHE A 391 22.91 -20.33 -6.36
C PHE A 391 22.78 -21.51 -5.38
N THR A 392 22.06 -22.56 -5.77
CA THR A 392 21.90 -23.76 -4.94
C THR A 392 23.19 -24.57 -4.79
N ASP A 393 24.13 -24.45 -5.73
CA ASP A 393 25.39 -25.20 -5.78
C ASP A 393 26.63 -24.38 -5.39
N GLN A 394 26.56 -23.05 -5.47
CA GLN A 394 27.69 -22.15 -5.19
C GLN A 394 27.26 -20.70 -4.98
N THR A 395 28.17 -19.89 -4.45
CA THR A 395 28.04 -18.42 -4.40
C THR A 395 29.13 -17.79 -5.23
N ILE A 396 28.79 -16.77 -6.03
CA ILE A 396 29.77 -15.99 -6.79
C ILE A 396 29.77 -14.53 -6.33
N THR A 397 30.89 -13.84 -6.56
CA THR A 397 31.02 -12.39 -6.44
C THR A 397 30.91 -11.75 -7.82
N LEU A 398 30.17 -10.64 -7.94
CA LEU A 398 29.91 -9.94 -9.20
C LEU A 398 31.04 -8.99 -9.65
#